data_AF-A0A164K8H5-F1
#
_entry.id   AF-A0A164K8H5-F1
#
_cell.length_a   1.000
_cell.length_b   1.000
_cell.length_c   1.000
_cell.angle_alpha   90.00
_cell.angle_beta   90.00
_cell.angle_gamma   90.00
#
_symmetry.space_group_name_H-M   'P 1'
#
loop_
_entity.id
_entity.type
_entity.pdbx_description
1 polymer ?
#
loop_
_entity_poly.entity_id
_entity_poly.type
_entity_poly.pdbx_seq_one_letter_code
_entity_poly.pdbx_strand_id
1 'polypeptide(L)'
;MTAPEPDDSTVTVPTVEEFRNFVNADPSDDDDLKRDLDSAVELVDEFCRDPQRPVPAATRRRWYLLVGAELFDASSGPSTSTDPFGNSRQSRPSRDPLHVIMRQARRFVSPF
;
A
#
# COMPACT_ATOMS: atom_id res chain seq x y z
N MET A 1 -1.13 -12.38 -35.51
CA MET A 1 0.12 -12.32 -34.71
C MET A 1 -0.29 -12.02 -33.29
N THR A 2 -0.24 -13.04 -32.43
CA THR A 2 -0.59 -12.93 -31.01
C THR A 2 0.56 -12.21 -30.30
N ALA A 3 0.30 -11.06 -29.70
CA ALA A 3 1.29 -10.33 -28.92
C ALA A 3 1.74 -11.20 -27.71
N PRO A 4 3.02 -11.15 -27.31
CA PRO A 4 3.47 -11.87 -26.13
C PRO A 4 2.73 -11.33 -24.90
N GLU A 5 2.08 -12.23 -24.16
CA GLU A 5 1.58 -11.93 -22.82
C GLU A 5 2.76 -11.43 -21.98
N PRO A 6 2.69 -10.24 -21.37
CA PRO A 6 3.74 -9.82 -20.47
C PRO A 6 3.77 -10.82 -19.31
N ASP A 7 4.96 -11.35 -19.03
CA ASP A 7 5.29 -12.13 -17.84
C ASP A 7 4.79 -11.36 -16.59
N ASP A 8 3.58 -11.68 -16.13
CA ASP A 8 2.89 -11.06 -14.99
C ASP A 8 3.48 -11.56 -13.63
N SER A 9 4.72 -12.05 -13.67
CA SER A 9 5.40 -12.76 -12.57
C SER A 9 6.42 -11.88 -11.82
N THR A 10 6.83 -10.74 -12.38
CA THR A 10 7.69 -9.78 -11.67
C THR A 10 6.84 -8.69 -11.04
N VAL A 11 6.43 -8.90 -9.79
CA VAL A 11 5.84 -7.83 -8.98
C VAL A 11 6.91 -6.76 -8.76
N THR A 12 6.83 -5.65 -9.51
CA THR A 12 7.73 -4.52 -9.32
C THR A 12 7.34 -3.78 -8.04
N VAL A 13 8.14 -3.95 -6.99
CA VAL A 13 8.03 -3.17 -5.75
C VAL A 13 8.20 -1.68 -6.08
N PRO A 14 7.36 -0.77 -5.53
CA PRO A 14 7.53 0.67 -5.73
C PRO A 14 8.89 1.14 -5.23
N THR A 15 9.42 2.22 -5.81
CA THR A 15 10.62 2.87 -5.26
C THR A 15 10.25 3.78 -4.08
N VAL A 16 11.24 4.12 -3.25
CA VAL A 16 11.05 5.11 -2.17
C VAL A 16 10.63 6.48 -2.73
N GLU A 17 11.13 6.88 -3.90
CA GLU A 17 10.71 8.12 -4.57
C GLU A 17 9.23 8.10 -4.98
N GLU A 18 8.75 6.98 -5.52
CA GLU A 18 7.34 6.81 -5.86
C GLU A 18 6.46 6.82 -4.61
N PHE A 19 6.93 6.20 -3.53
CA PHE A 19 6.23 6.19 -2.26
C PHE A 19 6.19 7.59 -1.63
N ARG A 20 7.30 8.32 -1.61
CA ARG A 20 7.37 9.72 -1.16
C ARG A 20 6.39 10.61 -1.92
N ASN A 21 6.36 10.49 -3.24
CA ASN A 21 5.41 11.24 -4.08
C ASN A 21 3.96 10.85 -3.79
N PHE A 22 3.71 9.60 -3.41
CA PHE A 22 2.38 9.09 -3.09
C PHE A 22 1.85 9.66 -1.77
N VAL A 23 2.68 9.71 -0.72
CA VAL A 23 2.31 10.27 0.60
C VAL A 23 2.56 11.77 0.73
N ASN A 24 3.17 12.39 -0.28
CA ASN A 24 3.57 13.80 -0.26
C ASN A 24 4.46 14.15 0.95
N ALA A 25 5.44 13.29 1.23
CA ALA A 25 6.41 13.44 2.30
C ALA A 25 7.67 14.22 1.84
N ASP A 26 8.43 14.73 2.80
CA ASP A 26 9.68 15.46 2.53
C ASP A 26 10.82 14.46 2.29
N PRO A 27 11.84 14.79 1.47
CA PRO A 27 13.02 13.94 1.31
C PRO A 27 13.77 13.61 2.61
N SER A 28 13.59 14.44 3.65
CA SER A 28 14.14 14.16 4.99
C SER A 28 13.54 12.93 5.67
N ASP A 29 12.37 12.46 5.23
CA ASP A 29 11.70 11.25 5.75
C ASP A 29 12.08 9.98 4.98
N ASP A 30 13.00 10.04 4.00
CA ASP A 30 13.34 8.92 3.09
C ASP A 30 13.74 7.62 3.83
N ASP A 31 14.44 7.72 4.96
CA ASP A 31 14.84 6.56 5.76
C ASP A 31 13.64 5.87 6.44
N ASP A 32 12.67 6.64 6.93
CA ASP A 32 11.46 6.11 7.55
C ASP A 32 10.48 5.60 6.49
N LEU A 33 10.33 6.32 5.37
CA LEU A 33 9.58 5.88 4.20
C LEU A 33 10.09 4.54 3.67
N LYS A 34 11.40 4.34 3.65
CA LYS A 34 11.99 3.06 3.24
C LYS A 34 11.61 1.93 4.20
N ARG A 35 11.71 2.15 5.51
CA ARG A 35 11.33 1.14 6.53
C ARG A 35 9.85 0.78 6.45
N ASP A 36 8.99 1.79 6.29
CA ASP A 36 7.54 1.61 6.18
C ASP A 36 7.17 0.88 4.88
N LEU A 37 7.84 1.20 3.77
CA LEU A 37 7.65 0.50 2.50
C LEU A 37 8.12 -0.96 2.56
N ASP A 38 9.29 -1.23 3.13
CA ASP A 38 9.81 -2.60 3.32
C ASP A 38 8.84 -3.42 4.19
N SER A 39 8.33 -2.82 5.28
CA SER A 39 7.35 -3.45 6.16
C SER A 39 6.00 -3.70 5.45
N ALA A 40 5.55 -2.76 4.63
CA ALA A 40 4.33 -2.93 3.84
C ALA A 40 4.46 -4.06 2.83
N VAL A 41 5.62 -4.23 2.20
CA VAL A 41 5.90 -5.35 1.28
C VAL A 41 5.80 -6.67 2.03
N GLU A 42 6.47 -6.79 3.18
CA GLU A 42 6.45 -8.00 3.99
C GLU A 42 5.03 -8.39 4.43
N LEU A 43 4.27 -7.43 4.98
CA LEU A 43 2.90 -7.65 5.45
C LEU A 43 1.95 -8.07 4.32
N VAL A 44 2.02 -7.40 3.17
CA VAL A 44 1.17 -7.72 2.02
C VAL A 44 1.57 -9.05 1.41
N ASP A 45 2.86 -9.37 1.36
CA ASP A 45 3.34 -10.64 0.81
C ASP A 45 3.00 -11.83 1.71
N GLU A 46 3.09 -11.65 3.02
CA GLU A 46 2.61 -12.65 3.98
C GLU A 46 1.10 -12.85 3.86
N PHE A 47 0.34 -11.76 3.80
CA PHE A 47 -1.11 -11.82 3.63
C PHE A 47 -1.51 -12.50 2.32
N CYS A 48 -0.75 -12.28 1.24
CA CYS A 48 -1.00 -12.86 -0.08
C CYS A 48 -0.25 -14.17 -0.34
N ARG A 49 0.32 -14.82 0.69
CA ARG A 49 1.13 -16.04 0.53
C ARG A 49 0.34 -17.21 -0.06
N ASP A 50 -0.94 -17.34 0.27
CA ASP A 50 -1.83 -18.40 -0.24
C ASP A 50 -3.11 -17.83 -0.85
N PRO A 51 -3.04 -17.27 -2.08
CA PRO A 51 -4.17 -16.63 -2.71
C PRO A 51 -5.03 -17.68 -3.45
N GLN A 52 -6.35 -17.67 -3.21
CA GLN A 52 -7.34 -18.44 -3.96
C GLN A 52 -7.34 -18.09 -5.46
N ARG A 53 -6.90 -16.89 -5.82
CA ARG A 53 -6.77 -16.40 -7.20
C ARG A 53 -5.52 -15.55 -7.35
N PRO A 54 -4.81 -15.60 -8.49
CA PRO A 54 -3.63 -14.76 -8.69
C PRO A 54 -3.98 -13.28 -8.53
N VAL A 55 -3.18 -12.57 -7.73
CA VAL A 55 -3.29 -11.12 -7.56
C VAL A 55 -2.51 -10.45 -8.69
N PRO A 56 -3.14 -9.61 -9.53
CA PRO A 56 -2.42 -8.90 -10.59
C PRO A 56 -1.27 -8.05 -10.03
N ALA A 57 -0.12 -8.04 -10.69
CA ALA A 57 1.07 -7.36 -10.19
C ALA A 57 0.83 -5.85 -9.91
N ALA A 58 0.08 -5.17 -10.78
CA ALA A 58 -0.30 -3.77 -10.60
C ALA A 58 -1.17 -3.54 -9.36
N THR A 59 -2.03 -4.51 -9.00
CA THR A 59 -2.89 -4.43 -7.81
C THR A 59 -2.06 -4.61 -6.54
N ARG A 60 -1.15 -5.59 -6.55
CA ARG A 60 -0.24 -5.85 -5.42
C ARG A 60 0.67 -4.65 -5.16
N ARG A 61 1.21 -4.05 -6.23
CA ARG A 61 1.99 -2.81 -6.16
C ARG A 61 1.22 -1.65 -5.51
N ARG A 62 -0.06 -1.49 -5.87
CA ARG A 62 -0.94 -0.49 -5.25
C ARG A 62 -1.17 -0.78 -3.77
N TRP A 63 -1.28 -2.05 -3.38
CA TRP A 63 -1.45 -2.42 -1.98
C TRP A 63 -0.22 -2.10 -1.13
N TYR A 64 0.99 -2.31 -1.63
CA TYR A 64 2.20 -1.88 -0.93
C TYR A 64 2.18 -0.38 -0.61
N LEU A 65 1.79 0.46 -1.58
CA LEU A 65 1.71 1.91 -1.37
C LEU A 65 0.62 2.31 -0.36
N LEU A 66 -0.55 1.65 -0.40
CA LEU A 66 -1.66 1.93 0.53
C LEU A 66 -1.33 1.51 1.96
N VAL A 67 -0.75 0.33 2.13
CA VAL A 67 -0.34 -0.19 3.45
C VAL A 67 0.83 0.62 3.99
N GLY A 68 1.80 0.95 3.14
CA GLY A 68 2.92 1.84 3.50
C GLY A 68 2.43 3.21 3.95
N ALA A 69 1.43 3.80 3.28
CA ALA A 69 0.86 5.08 3.68
C ALA A 69 0.19 5.04 5.06
N GLU A 70 -0.49 3.94 5.41
CA GLU A 70 -1.03 3.77 6.76
C GLU A 70 0.05 3.61 7.82
N LEU A 71 1.15 2.91 7.51
CA LEU A 71 2.30 2.79 8.41
C LEU A 71 2.97 4.15 8.64
N PHE A 72 3.14 4.92 7.56
CA PHE A 72 3.70 6.26 7.62
C PHE A 72 2.79 7.25 8.38
N ASP A 73 1.48 7.21 8.17
CA ASP A 73 0.53 8.01 8.95
C ASP A 73 0.53 7.60 10.44
N ALA A 74 0.79 6.34 10.76
CA ALA A 74 0.90 5.86 12.14
C ALA A 74 2.18 6.37 12.83
N SER A 75 3.29 6.47 12.11
CA SER A 75 4.58 6.95 12.62
C SER A 75 4.66 8.49 12.67
N SER A 76 4.13 9.17 11.65
CA SER A 76 4.19 10.63 11.47
C SER A 76 3.02 11.40 12.10
N GLY A 77 1.97 10.70 12.56
CA GLY A 77 0.79 11.28 13.17
C GLY A 77 -0.38 11.49 12.19
N PRO A 78 -1.61 11.68 12.68
CA PRO A 78 -2.81 11.62 11.86
C PRO A 78 -2.83 12.71 10.79
N SER A 79 -2.84 12.30 9.52
CA SER A 79 -3.01 13.19 8.38
C SER A 79 -4.36 13.93 8.43
N THR A 80 -4.30 15.25 8.36
CA THR A 80 -5.48 16.12 8.25
C THR A 80 -5.80 16.37 6.79
N SER A 81 -6.98 15.92 6.34
CA SER A 81 -7.52 16.24 5.01
C SER A 81 -8.73 17.17 5.15
N THR A 82 -8.83 18.17 4.27
CA THR A 82 -9.98 19.08 4.22
C THR A 82 -10.95 18.59 3.14
N ASP A 83 -12.15 18.20 3.58
CA ASP A 83 -13.24 17.85 2.67
C ASP A 83 -13.68 19.09 1.85
N PRO A 84 -14.20 18.94 0.62
CA PRO A 84 -14.74 20.05 -0.18
C PRO A 84 -15.77 20.95 0.52
N PHE A 85 -16.40 20.49 1.61
CA PHE A 85 -17.28 21.32 2.46
C PHE A 85 -16.55 22.12 3.56
N GLY A 86 -15.22 22.16 3.55
CA GLY A 86 -14.40 22.89 4.54
C GLY A 86 -14.27 22.17 5.88
N ASN A 87 -14.73 20.92 5.98
CA ASN A 87 -14.60 20.13 7.20
C ASN A 87 -13.22 19.47 7.25
N SER A 88 -12.44 19.77 8.29
CA SER A 88 -11.19 19.06 8.57
C SER A 88 -11.52 17.66 9.09
N ARG A 89 -11.13 16.63 8.34
CA ARG A 89 -11.14 15.23 8.79
C ARG A 89 -9.72 14.81 9.15
N GLN A 90 -9.56 14.35 10.38
CA GLN A 90 -8.37 13.61 10.78
C GLN A 90 -8.59 12.14 10.42
N SER A 91 -7.78 11.63 9.50
CA SER A 91 -7.67 10.19 9.31
C SER A 91 -6.84 9.67 10.47
N ARG A 92 -7.48 8.89 11.37
CA ARG A 92 -6.72 8.14 12.36
C ARG A 92 -6.13 6.93 11.66
N PRO A 93 -4.84 6.61 11.90
CA PRO A 93 -4.26 5.38 11.36
C PRO A 93 -5.12 4.20 11.80
N SER A 94 -5.41 3.29 10.88
CA SER A 94 -6.10 2.05 11.24
C SER A 94 -5.25 1.27 12.23
N ARG A 95 -5.90 0.64 13.23
CA ARG A 95 -5.21 -0.21 14.21
C ARG A 95 -4.46 -1.39 13.58
N ASP A 96 -4.85 -1.75 12.35
CA ASP A 96 -4.23 -2.75 11.49
C ASP A 96 -4.00 -2.11 10.11
N PRO A 97 -2.74 -2.00 9.64
CA PRO A 97 -2.39 -1.36 8.37
C PRO A 97 -2.94 -2.14 7.16
N LEU A 98 -3.30 -3.42 7.28
CA LEU A 98 -3.91 -4.20 6.19
C LEU A 98 -5.38 -3.86 5.95
N HIS A 99 -6.04 -3.15 6.88
CA HIS A 99 -7.46 -2.88 6.79
C HIS A 99 -7.83 -2.07 5.53
N VAL A 100 -6.94 -1.20 5.06
CA VAL A 100 -7.15 -0.40 3.83
C VAL A 100 -7.24 -1.24 2.56
N ILE A 101 -6.61 -2.43 2.56
CA ILE A 101 -6.66 -3.34 1.41
C ILE A 101 -7.63 -4.51 1.60
N MET A 102 -8.06 -4.81 2.84
CA MET A 102 -8.88 -6.00 3.16
C MET A 102 -10.09 -6.17 2.24
N ARG A 103 -10.84 -5.10 1.95
CA ARG A 103 -12.05 -5.21 1.10
C ARG A 103 -11.72 -5.68 -0.32
N GLN A 104 -10.58 -5.27 -0.86
CA GLN A 104 -10.13 -5.69 -2.18
C GLN A 104 -9.47 -7.06 -2.11
N ALA A 105 -8.64 -7.28 -1.08
CA ALA A 105 -7.84 -8.48 -0.92
C ALA A 105 -8.68 -9.74 -0.65
N ARG A 106 -9.85 -9.61 0.00
CA ARG A 106 -10.85 -10.69 0.15
C ARG A 106 -11.34 -11.32 -1.16
N ARG A 107 -11.09 -10.69 -2.31
CA ARG A 107 -11.43 -11.26 -3.63
C ARG A 107 -10.40 -12.29 -4.10
N PHE A 108 -9.22 -12.29 -3.50
CA PHE A 108 -8.05 -13.06 -3.92
C PHE A 108 -7.53 -13.98 -2.83
N VAL A 109 -7.63 -13.56 -1.56
CA VAL A 109 -7.18 -14.32 -0.38
C VAL A 109 -8.41 -14.72 0.41
N SER A 110 -8.47 -15.98 0.87
CA SER A 110 -9.58 -16.43 1.72
C SER A 110 -9.61 -15.57 2.99
N PRO A 111 -10.77 -15.08 3.44
CA PRO A 111 -10.90 -14.80 4.85
C PRO A 111 -10.69 -16.13 5.57
N PHE A 112 -9.80 -16.15 6.56
CA PHE A 112 -9.60 -17.29 7.44
C PHE A 112 -10.92 -17.90 7.92
#